data_AF-A0A2M8CHK9-F1
#
_entry.id   AF-A0A2M8CHK9-F1
#
_cell.length_a   1.000
_cell.length_b   1.000
_cell.length_c   1.000
_cell.angle_alpha   90.00
_cell.angle_beta   90.00
_cell.angle_gamma   90.00
#
_symmetry.space_group_name_H-M   'P 1'
#
loop_
_entity.id
_entity.type
_entity.pdbx_description
1 polymer ?
#
loop_
_entity_poly.entity_id
_entity_poly.type
_entity_poly.pdbx_seq_one_letter_code
_entity_poly.pdbx_strand_id
1 'polypeptide(L)'
;MSNHIIFIHVPKTGGTTLNTAMQQAYWQTKPDFYYRHILADTKESNAGDIFNPDNFKKYSHFDIMMMLRHPVDRAISEYYFMKERTEFMKLLQPIPNSFSEFINNPQTHNYVVSFLTGNKIYSKKRPQPKDLKQIITAIESLPIHVGIFEEFGKSLDLFSKETGVEWERKVEVKRMTFKRPRMEELSEELTNSILRFNSLDDELYNYCLEKFNAKKNALSAAKFKFDANKYNHVLPYMANYPFFEFCMENKEYLRKNIGYFKALTDYLIYVMKINDGRKLTRAFNATYLNSIKNHFPGSSFYSSILGAYNTEKEPINQTDAMAKAVDVFFLKNPKDSANYFKPMLFDELLVEMPKMEIKEIFNQFFLKKP
;
A
#
# COMPACT_ATOMS: atom_id res chain seq x y z
N MET A 1 -19.95 -8.77 -12.57
CA MET A 1 -19.26 -10.04 -12.91
C MET A 1 -20.24 -10.97 -13.60
N SER A 2 -19.80 -11.73 -14.60
CA SER A 2 -20.56 -12.89 -15.07
C SER A 2 -20.64 -13.92 -13.94
N ASN A 3 -21.77 -14.62 -13.80
CA ASN A 3 -22.01 -15.60 -12.73
C ASN A 3 -21.13 -16.88 -12.82
N HIS A 4 -20.03 -16.85 -13.60
CA HIS A 4 -19.09 -17.95 -13.77
C HIS A 4 -17.65 -17.61 -13.34
N ILE A 5 -17.33 -16.37 -12.97
CA ILE A 5 -15.95 -15.99 -12.58
C ILE A 5 -15.86 -15.82 -11.07
N ILE A 6 -14.88 -16.48 -10.45
CA ILE A 6 -14.52 -16.27 -9.05
C ILE A 6 -13.17 -15.56 -8.99
N PHE A 7 -13.11 -14.42 -8.30
CA PHE A 7 -11.85 -13.73 -8.04
C PHE A 7 -11.38 -13.96 -6.60
N ILE A 8 -10.23 -14.61 -6.43
CA ILE A 8 -9.53 -14.77 -5.15
C ILE A 8 -8.56 -13.61 -4.97
N HIS A 9 -8.95 -12.65 -4.13
CA HIS A 9 -8.11 -11.53 -3.74
C HIS A 9 -7.20 -11.94 -2.57
N VAL A 10 -6.01 -12.44 -2.90
CA VAL A 10 -4.94 -12.62 -1.91
C VAL A 10 -4.48 -11.25 -1.40
N PRO A 11 -4.42 -11.00 -0.08
CA PRO A 11 -4.00 -9.69 0.42
C PRO A 11 -2.62 -9.27 -0.10
N LYS A 12 -2.52 -7.97 -0.45
CA LYS A 12 -1.28 -7.30 -0.88
C LYS A 12 -0.74 -7.67 -2.26
N THR A 13 -1.56 -8.31 -3.10
CA THR A 13 -1.23 -8.65 -4.49
C THR A 13 -1.94 -7.77 -5.51
N GLY A 14 -2.33 -6.54 -5.13
CA GLY A 14 -3.00 -5.59 -6.04
C GLY A 14 -4.50 -5.84 -6.24
N GLY A 15 -5.10 -6.80 -5.51
CA GLY A 15 -6.49 -7.20 -5.77
C GLY A 15 -7.57 -6.15 -5.50
N THR A 16 -7.31 -5.08 -4.74
CA THR A 16 -8.24 -3.93 -4.68
C THR A 16 -8.40 -3.29 -6.06
N THR A 17 -7.28 -3.05 -6.77
CA THR A 17 -7.27 -2.50 -8.12
C THR A 17 -8.01 -3.43 -9.08
N LEU A 18 -7.76 -4.74 -9.02
CA LEU A 18 -8.48 -5.71 -9.85
C LEU A 18 -9.98 -5.73 -9.55
N ASN A 19 -10.37 -5.82 -8.27
CA ASN A 19 -11.78 -5.86 -7.91
C ASN A 19 -12.53 -4.61 -8.37
N THR A 20 -11.95 -3.41 -8.19
CA THR A 20 -12.56 -2.16 -8.66
C THR A 20 -12.67 -2.12 -10.18
N ALA A 21 -11.65 -2.60 -10.90
CA ALA A 21 -11.68 -2.65 -12.36
C ALA A 21 -12.71 -3.66 -12.87
N MET A 22 -12.80 -4.85 -12.25
CA MET A 22 -13.79 -5.88 -12.61
C MET A 22 -15.24 -5.45 -12.36
N GLN A 23 -15.48 -4.70 -11.29
CA GLN A 23 -16.82 -4.32 -10.85
C GLN A 23 -17.22 -2.91 -11.32
N GLN A 24 -16.32 -2.19 -12.02
CA GLN A 24 -16.48 -0.78 -12.36
C GLN A 24 -16.92 0.06 -11.14
N ALA A 25 -16.34 -0.28 -9.98
CA ALA A 25 -16.69 0.32 -8.70
C ALA A 25 -15.60 1.27 -8.23
N TYR A 26 -15.99 2.35 -7.55
CA TYR A 26 -15.04 3.29 -6.98
C TYR A 26 -14.11 2.65 -5.93
N TRP A 27 -14.64 1.70 -5.15
CA TRP A 27 -13.94 1.00 -4.08
C TRP A 27 -14.23 -0.50 -4.08
N GLN A 28 -13.44 -1.27 -3.32
CA GLN A 28 -13.61 -2.72 -3.24
C GLN A 28 -15.03 -3.08 -2.78
N THR A 29 -15.60 -4.09 -3.43
CA THR A 29 -16.89 -4.69 -3.09
C THR A 29 -16.80 -5.56 -1.83
N LYS A 30 -17.95 -5.92 -1.27
CA LYS A 30 -18.00 -6.83 -0.10
C LYS A 30 -17.64 -8.25 -0.55
N PRO A 31 -16.80 -8.99 0.21
CA PRO A 31 -16.53 -10.40 -0.09
C PRO A 31 -17.80 -11.25 -0.11
N ASP A 32 -17.91 -12.14 -1.08
CA ASP A 32 -19.04 -13.03 -1.31
C ASP A 32 -18.56 -14.33 -1.98
N PHE A 33 -19.47 -15.05 -2.65
CA PHE A 33 -19.13 -16.29 -3.37
C PHE A 33 -18.20 -16.05 -4.58
N TYR A 34 -18.39 -14.95 -5.31
CA TYR A 34 -17.64 -14.62 -6.53
C TYR A 34 -16.42 -13.75 -6.25
N TYR A 35 -16.36 -13.09 -5.09
CA TYR A 35 -15.21 -12.33 -4.64
C TYR A 35 -14.70 -12.87 -3.30
N ARG A 36 -13.64 -13.69 -3.36
CA ARG A 36 -13.04 -14.32 -2.18
C ARG A 36 -11.98 -13.45 -1.56
N HIS A 37 -12.12 -13.18 -0.27
CA HIS A 37 -11.22 -12.35 0.51
C HIS A 37 -11.41 -12.59 2.02
N ILE A 38 -10.75 -11.76 2.85
CA ILE A 38 -10.95 -11.72 4.29
C ILE A 38 -12.34 -11.16 4.62
N LEU A 39 -13.14 -11.91 5.37
CA LEU A 39 -14.42 -11.47 5.91
C LEU A 39 -14.22 -10.43 7.00
N ALA A 40 -14.98 -9.33 6.95
CA ALA A 40 -14.81 -8.22 7.88
C ALA A 40 -15.08 -8.60 9.35
N ASP A 41 -16.04 -9.49 9.59
CA ASP A 41 -16.52 -9.82 10.93
C ASP A 41 -15.63 -10.87 11.61
N THR A 42 -15.33 -11.97 10.92
CA THR A 42 -14.51 -13.08 11.46
C THR A 42 -13.00 -12.87 11.28
N LYS A 43 -12.61 -12.03 10.31
CA LYS A 43 -11.24 -11.89 9.78
C LYS A 43 -10.67 -13.18 9.17
N GLU A 44 -11.54 -14.13 8.83
CA GLU A 44 -11.18 -15.37 8.15
C GLU A 44 -11.21 -15.20 6.63
N SER A 45 -10.37 -15.95 5.94
CA SER A 45 -10.48 -16.08 4.50
C SER A 45 -11.65 -16.97 4.13
N ASN A 46 -12.52 -16.49 3.26
CA ASN A 46 -13.57 -17.33 2.70
C ASN A 46 -13.09 -18.16 1.49
N ALA A 47 -11.79 -18.24 1.19
CA ALA A 47 -11.29 -18.98 0.02
C ALA A 47 -11.02 -20.47 0.28
N GLY A 48 -10.95 -20.90 1.55
CA GLY A 48 -10.44 -22.22 1.96
C GLY A 48 -11.18 -23.42 1.37
N ASP A 49 -12.47 -23.29 1.14
CA ASP A 49 -13.31 -24.33 0.57
C ASP A 49 -12.99 -24.62 -0.91
N ILE A 50 -12.46 -23.67 -1.68
CA ILE A 50 -12.03 -23.87 -3.08
C ILE A 50 -10.88 -24.87 -3.15
N PHE A 51 -10.00 -24.84 -2.15
CA PHE A 51 -8.81 -25.67 -2.10
C PHE A 51 -9.08 -27.03 -1.44
N ASN A 52 -10.29 -27.30 -0.94
CA ASN A 52 -10.67 -28.62 -0.45
C ASN A 52 -11.00 -29.56 -1.61
N PRO A 53 -10.29 -30.71 -1.77
CA PRO A 53 -10.58 -31.71 -2.81
C PRO A 53 -12.04 -32.16 -2.86
N ASP A 54 -12.72 -32.25 -1.70
CA ASP A 54 -14.13 -32.63 -1.63
C ASP A 54 -15.06 -31.66 -2.39
N ASN A 55 -14.61 -30.43 -2.61
CA ASN A 55 -15.35 -29.39 -3.32
C ASN A 55 -14.95 -29.21 -4.79
N PHE A 56 -14.00 -29.99 -5.33
CA PHE A 56 -13.53 -29.74 -6.70
C PHE A 56 -14.64 -29.82 -7.75
N LYS A 57 -15.57 -30.78 -7.60
CA LYS A 57 -16.74 -30.89 -8.48
C LYS A 57 -17.63 -29.64 -8.46
N LYS A 58 -17.72 -28.95 -7.32
CA LYS A 58 -18.48 -27.70 -7.19
C LYS A 58 -17.79 -26.57 -7.97
N TYR A 59 -16.46 -26.53 -7.95
CA TYR A 59 -15.68 -25.43 -8.50
C TYR A 59 -15.20 -25.64 -9.94
N SER A 60 -15.32 -26.85 -10.49
CA SER A 60 -14.84 -27.19 -11.84
C SER A 60 -15.53 -26.45 -12.99
N HIS A 61 -16.66 -25.78 -12.74
CA HIS A 61 -17.45 -25.06 -13.75
C HIS A 61 -17.27 -23.53 -13.66
N PHE A 62 -16.39 -23.04 -12.78
CA PHE A 62 -16.11 -21.61 -12.61
C PHE A 62 -14.70 -21.31 -13.06
N ASP A 63 -14.49 -20.22 -13.78
CA ASP A 63 -13.14 -19.71 -14.01
C ASP A 63 -12.66 -18.96 -12.77
N ILE A 64 -11.55 -19.37 -12.20
CA ILE A 64 -11.05 -18.83 -10.94
C ILE A 64 -9.80 -18.01 -11.25
N MET A 65 -9.79 -16.75 -10.83
CA MET A 65 -8.64 -15.86 -11.00
C MET A 65 -8.01 -15.58 -9.65
N MET A 66 -6.68 -15.61 -9.61
CA MET A 66 -5.90 -15.27 -8.40
C MET A 66 -4.64 -14.52 -8.82
N MET A 67 -4.20 -13.56 -8.00
CA MET A 67 -2.90 -12.91 -8.21
C MET A 67 -1.97 -13.21 -7.04
N LEU A 68 -0.75 -13.65 -7.36
CA LEU A 68 0.35 -13.82 -6.42
C LEU A 68 1.38 -12.71 -6.60
N ARG A 69 2.25 -12.57 -5.61
CA ARG A 69 3.31 -11.58 -5.54
C ARG A 69 4.51 -12.21 -4.86
N HIS A 70 5.71 -11.84 -5.27
CA HIS A 70 6.94 -12.31 -4.67
C HIS A 70 6.87 -12.17 -3.13
N PRO A 71 7.18 -13.23 -2.35
CA PRO A 71 6.95 -13.23 -0.90
C PRO A 71 7.62 -12.06 -0.17
N VAL A 72 8.83 -11.68 -0.59
CA VAL A 72 9.56 -10.53 -0.05
C VAL A 72 8.82 -9.21 -0.30
N ASP A 73 8.46 -8.90 -1.55
CA ASP A 73 7.73 -7.66 -1.89
C ASP A 73 6.34 -7.62 -1.22
N ARG A 74 5.68 -8.79 -1.09
CA ARG A 74 4.42 -8.94 -0.37
C ARG A 74 4.58 -8.59 1.11
N ALA A 75 5.60 -9.14 1.79
CA ALA A 75 5.86 -8.91 3.21
C ALA A 75 6.19 -7.43 3.51
N ILE A 76 6.98 -6.78 2.65
CA ILE A 76 7.22 -5.32 2.72
C ILE A 76 5.90 -4.56 2.59
N SER A 77 5.13 -4.86 1.53
CA SER A 77 3.85 -4.20 1.25
C SER A 77 2.85 -4.36 2.39
N GLU A 78 2.84 -5.52 3.05
CA GLU A 78 2.02 -5.83 4.20
C GLU A 78 2.41 -4.98 5.41
N TYR A 79 3.67 -5.05 5.85
CA TYR A 79 4.15 -4.30 7.02
C TYR A 79 3.93 -2.79 6.87
N TYR A 80 4.35 -2.21 5.75
CA TYR A 80 4.25 -0.76 5.55
C TYR A 80 2.81 -0.27 5.34
N PHE A 81 1.88 -1.17 5.06
CA PHE A 81 0.45 -0.86 5.07
C PHE A 81 -0.16 -0.91 6.47
N MET A 82 0.32 -1.82 7.32
CA MET A 82 -0.23 -2.04 8.66
C MET A 82 0.43 -1.20 9.75
N LYS A 83 1.68 -0.79 9.60
CA LYS A 83 2.45 -0.12 10.67
C LYS A 83 1.79 1.15 11.24
N GLU A 84 0.94 1.79 10.44
CA GLU A 84 0.16 2.98 10.81
C GLU A 84 -1.27 2.65 11.27
N ARG A 85 -1.65 1.37 11.26
CA ARG A 85 -3.00 0.88 11.51
C ARG A 85 -3.05 -0.02 12.72
N THR A 86 -3.27 0.62 13.87
CA THR A 86 -3.22 -0.04 15.17
C THR A 86 -4.18 -1.24 15.27
N GLU A 87 -5.33 -1.19 14.59
CA GLU A 87 -6.32 -2.27 14.55
C GLU A 87 -5.77 -3.56 13.94
N PHE A 88 -4.86 -3.45 12.96
CA PHE A 88 -4.21 -4.62 12.34
C PHE A 88 -2.99 -5.07 13.14
N MET A 89 -2.16 -4.13 13.62
CA MET A 89 -0.96 -4.47 14.40
C MET A 89 -1.28 -5.19 15.71
N LYS A 90 -2.41 -4.88 16.36
CA LYS A 90 -2.87 -5.55 17.59
C LYS A 90 -3.22 -7.03 17.42
N LEU A 91 -3.37 -7.52 16.19
CA LEU A 91 -3.62 -8.93 15.90
C LEU A 91 -2.37 -9.81 16.06
N LEU A 92 -1.18 -9.20 16.04
CA LEU A 92 0.10 -9.86 16.22
C LEU A 92 0.51 -9.89 17.70
N GLN A 93 1.10 -11.00 18.14
CA GLN A 93 1.54 -11.22 19.51
C GLN A 93 2.95 -11.81 19.53
N PRO A 94 3.96 -11.09 20.07
CA PRO A 94 3.90 -9.70 20.51
C PRO A 94 3.64 -8.73 19.35
N ILE A 95 3.16 -7.52 19.66
CA ILE A 95 2.98 -6.45 18.67
C ILE A 95 4.37 -6.00 18.20
N PRO A 96 4.71 -6.10 16.91
CA PRO A 96 6.03 -5.73 16.42
C PRO A 96 6.19 -4.20 16.34
N ASN A 97 7.34 -3.69 16.76
CA ASN A 97 7.70 -2.27 16.71
C ASN A 97 8.61 -1.92 15.52
N SER A 98 9.13 -2.92 14.82
CA SER A 98 10.00 -2.76 13.67
C SER A 98 9.66 -3.75 12.56
N PHE A 99 10.17 -3.50 11.34
CA PHE A 99 10.00 -4.44 10.24
C PHE A 99 10.67 -5.78 10.54
N SER A 100 11.85 -5.76 11.17
CA SER A 100 12.55 -6.98 11.59
C SER A 100 11.74 -7.79 12.60
N GLU A 101 11.14 -7.15 13.62
CA GLU A 101 10.26 -7.82 14.56
C GLU A 101 9.01 -8.39 13.89
N PHE A 102 8.44 -7.69 12.91
CA PHE A 102 7.29 -8.17 12.13
C PHE A 102 7.63 -9.43 11.33
N ILE A 103 8.79 -9.46 10.66
CA ILE A 103 9.25 -10.64 9.91
C ILE A 103 9.55 -11.82 10.83
N ASN A 104 10.14 -11.57 11.99
CA ASN A 104 10.43 -12.61 12.97
C ASN A 104 9.19 -13.11 13.72
N ASN A 105 8.07 -12.39 13.68
CA ASN A 105 6.84 -12.82 14.32
C ASN A 105 6.25 -14.04 13.57
N PRO A 106 6.13 -15.21 14.20
CA PRO A 106 5.67 -16.41 13.49
C PRO A 106 4.27 -16.26 12.87
N GLN A 107 3.40 -15.38 13.39
CA GLN A 107 2.06 -15.16 12.84
C GLN A 107 2.05 -14.55 11.43
N THR A 108 3.18 -14.01 10.95
CA THR A 108 3.31 -13.44 9.60
C THR A 108 3.83 -14.43 8.56
N HIS A 109 4.28 -15.61 9.01
CA HIS A 109 4.93 -16.64 8.18
C HIS A 109 3.91 -17.40 7.32
N ASN A 110 4.27 -17.66 6.05
CA ASN A 110 3.47 -18.41 5.08
C ASN A 110 2.03 -17.90 4.97
N TYR A 111 1.88 -16.58 4.96
CA TYR A 111 0.57 -15.93 5.03
C TYR A 111 -0.33 -16.31 3.85
N VAL A 112 0.20 -16.45 2.65
CA VAL A 112 -0.60 -16.78 1.45
C VAL A 112 -1.17 -18.19 1.59
N VAL A 113 -0.35 -19.19 1.92
CA VAL A 113 -0.84 -20.57 2.15
C VAL A 113 -1.86 -20.59 3.30
N SER A 114 -1.63 -19.83 4.37
CA SER A 114 -2.58 -19.69 5.48
C SER A 114 -3.93 -19.10 5.03
N PHE A 115 -3.89 -18.06 4.20
CA PHE A 115 -5.07 -17.42 3.62
C PHE A 115 -5.84 -18.36 2.69
N LEU A 116 -5.14 -19.07 1.80
CA LEU A 116 -5.78 -19.97 0.84
C LEU A 116 -6.37 -21.21 1.49
N THR A 117 -5.93 -21.58 2.70
CA THR A 117 -6.55 -22.64 3.51
C THR A 117 -7.67 -22.15 4.42
N GLY A 118 -8.13 -20.90 4.26
CA GLY A 118 -9.29 -20.38 4.97
C GLY A 118 -9.01 -19.88 6.38
N ASN A 119 -7.75 -19.79 6.82
CA ASN A 119 -7.45 -19.37 8.18
C ASN A 119 -7.70 -17.87 8.40
N LYS A 120 -7.84 -17.50 9.68
CA LYS A 120 -7.85 -16.11 10.13
C LYS A 120 -6.56 -15.38 9.78
N ILE A 121 -6.67 -14.09 9.44
CA ILE A 121 -5.51 -13.20 9.32
C ILE A 121 -4.65 -13.27 10.59
N TYR A 122 -3.33 -13.46 10.42
CA TYR A 122 -2.37 -13.65 11.51
C TYR A 122 -2.74 -14.79 12.47
N SER A 123 -3.30 -15.88 11.96
CA SER A 123 -3.55 -17.07 12.76
C SER A 123 -2.27 -17.58 13.46
N LYS A 124 -2.43 -18.08 14.68
CA LYS A 124 -1.38 -18.83 15.38
C LYS A 124 -1.19 -20.23 14.79
N LYS A 125 -2.17 -20.75 14.04
CA LYS A 125 -2.07 -22.00 13.30
C LYS A 125 -1.08 -21.81 12.15
N ARG A 126 -0.01 -22.59 12.16
CA ARG A 126 1.04 -22.55 11.13
C ARG A 126 0.66 -23.44 9.95
N PRO A 127 0.71 -22.91 8.72
CA PRO A 127 0.60 -23.75 7.54
C PRO A 127 1.68 -24.83 7.51
N GLN A 128 1.33 -25.97 6.94
CA GLN A 128 2.16 -27.16 6.83
C GLN A 128 2.38 -27.52 5.36
N PRO A 129 3.41 -28.31 5.01
CA PRO A 129 3.65 -28.74 3.63
C PRO A 129 2.45 -29.43 2.96
N LYS A 130 1.61 -30.14 3.74
CA LYS A 130 0.36 -30.74 3.22
C LYS A 130 -0.65 -29.69 2.72
N ASP A 131 -0.67 -28.51 3.34
CA ASP A 131 -1.57 -27.41 2.96
C ASP A 131 -1.13 -26.83 1.61
N LEU A 132 0.18 -26.67 1.41
CA LEU A 132 0.75 -26.29 0.11
C LEU A 132 0.42 -27.33 -0.97
N LYS A 133 0.65 -28.62 -0.69
CA LYS A 133 0.34 -29.70 -1.63
C LYS A 133 -1.12 -29.65 -2.06
N GLN A 134 -2.04 -29.46 -1.11
CA GLN A 134 -3.47 -29.31 -1.38
C GLN A 134 -3.77 -28.12 -2.30
N ILE A 135 -3.13 -26.97 -2.07
CA ILE A 135 -3.28 -25.78 -2.92
C ILE A 135 -2.79 -26.05 -4.34
N ILE A 136 -1.60 -26.65 -4.50
CA ILE A 136 -1.05 -27.01 -5.81
C ILE A 136 -1.98 -27.98 -6.54
N THR A 137 -2.47 -29.02 -5.85
CA THR A 137 -3.44 -29.97 -6.43
C THR A 137 -4.70 -29.27 -6.92
N ALA A 138 -5.23 -28.28 -6.18
CA ALA A 138 -6.36 -27.50 -6.64
C ALA A 138 -6.03 -26.65 -7.88
N ILE A 139 -4.85 -26.01 -7.92
CA ILE A 139 -4.38 -25.24 -9.08
C ILE A 139 -4.22 -26.12 -10.32
N GLU A 140 -3.90 -27.40 -10.14
CA GLU A 140 -3.80 -28.38 -11.24
C GLU A 140 -5.15 -28.95 -11.67
N SER A 141 -6.10 -29.09 -10.74
CA SER A 141 -7.36 -29.80 -10.96
C SER A 141 -8.53 -28.88 -11.31
N LEU A 142 -8.42 -27.60 -11.00
CA LEU A 142 -9.45 -26.58 -11.24
C LEU A 142 -8.94 -25.55 -12.25
N PRO A 143 -9.83 -24.86 -12.98
CA PRO A 143 -9.48 -23.73 -13.85
C PRO A 143 -9.06 -22.49 -13.04
N ILE A 144 -7.98 -22.61 -12.27
CA ILE A 144 -7.38 -21.52 -11.50
C ILE A 144 -6.28 -20.89 -12.36
N HIS A 145 -6.55 -19.68 -12.82
CA HIS A 145 -5.63 -18.84 -13.56
C HIS A 145 -4.89 -17.93 -12.58
N VAL A 146 -3.57 -18.10 -12.49
CA VAL A 146 -2.73 -17.35 -11.55
C VAL A 146 -1.92 -16.30 -12.28
N GLY A 147 -2.18 -15.03 -11.96
CA GLY A 147 -1.38 -13.90 -12.39
C GLY A 147 -0.24 -13.59 -11.42
N ILE A 148 0.80 -12.92 -11.94
CA ILE A 148 1.96 -12.45 -11.19
C ILE A 148 1.90 -10.92 -11.08
N PHE A 149 1.97 -10.39 -9.86
CA PHE A 149 1.84 -8.97 -9.56
C PHE A 149 2.93 -8.13 -10.25
N GLU A 150 4.14 -8.64 -10.29
CA GLU A 150 5.31 -8.05 -10.93
C GLU A 150 5.10 -7.87 -12.45
N GLU A 151 4.22 -8.68 -13.05
CA GLU A 151 3.84 -8.64 -14.46
C GLU A 151 2.37 -8.23 -14.63
N PHE A 152 1.89 -7.28 -13.80
CA PHE A 152 0.48 -6.92 -13.65
C PHE A 152 -0.28 -6.78 -14.99
N GLY A 153 0.26 -6.03 -15.95
CA GLY A 153 -0.38 -5.84 -17.26
C GLY A 153 -0.51 -7.12 -18.08
N LYS A 154 0.46 -8.03 -18.01
CA LYS A 154 0.36 -9.35 -18.65
C LYS A 154 -0.61 -10.25 -17.88
N SER A 155 -0.67 -10.14 -16.56
CA SER A 155 -1.65 -10.85 -15.74
C SER A 155 -3.09 -10.46 -16.09
N LEU A 156 -3.36 -9.17 -16.38
CA LEU A 156 -4.67 -8.76 -16.89
C LEU A 156 -4.97 -9.36 -18.29
N ASP A 157 -4.01 -9.39 -19.20
CA ASP A 157 -4.20 -10.03 -20.52
C ASP A 157 -4.41 -11.54 -20.38
N LEU A 158 -3.72 -12.21 -19.46
CA LEU A 158 -3.95 -13.63 -19.12
C LEU A 158 -5.40 -13.85 -18.70
N PHE A 159 -5.87 -13.08 -17.71
CA PHE A 159 -7.25 -13.20 -17.24
C PHE A 159 -8.26 -12.93 -18.36
N SER A 160 -8.03 -11.93 -19.21
CA SER A 160 -8.91 -11.64 -20.34
C SER A 160 -9.02 -12.84 -21.29
N LYS A 161 -7.90 -13.50 -21.58
CA LYS A 161 -7.86 -14.64 -22.52
C LYS A 161 -8.47 -15.90 -21.96
N GLU A 162 -8.27 -16.16 -20.68
CA GLU A 162 -8.69 -17.41 -20.05
C GLU A 162 -10.14 -17.35 -19.58
N THR A 163 -10.64 -16.19 -19.14
CA THR A 163 -11.97 -16.05 -18.52
C THR A 163 -12.92 -15.14 -19.31
N GLY A 164 -12.44 -14.47 -20.36
CA GLY A 164 -13.24 -13.53 -21.15
C GLY A 164 -13.54 -12.20 -20.44
N VAL A 165 -12.95 -11.94 -19.27
CA VAL A 165 -13.13 -10.67 -18.56
C VAL A 165 -12.57 -9.51 -19.37
N GLU A 166 -13.35 -8.44 -19.51
CA GLU A 166 -12.90 -7.22 -20.16
C GLU A 166 -12.45 -6.19 -19.13
N TRP A 167 -11.36 -5.50 -19.44
CA TRP A 167 -10.80 -4.45 -18.60
C TRP A 167 -10.88 -3.11 -19.30
N GLU A 168 -11.08 -2.05 -18.53
CA GLU A 168 -10.86 -0.71 -19.04
C GLU A 168 -9.40 -0.52 -19.47
N ARG A 169 -9.20 0.26 -20.54
CA ARG A 169 -7.85 0.58 -21.03
C ARG A 169 -7.04 1.34 -19.99
N LYS A 170 -7.69 2.20 -19.20
CA LYS A 170 -7.08 2.95 -18.10
C LYS A 170 -7.43 2.25 -16.80
N VAL A 171 -6.43 1.74 -16.09
CA VAL A 171 -6.60 1.08 -14.79
C VAL A 171 -6.03 1.98 -13.72
N GLU A 172 -6.89 2.49 -12.83
CA GLU A 172 -6.46 3.32 -11.70
C GLU A 172 -5.91 2.44 -10.58
N VAL A 173 -4.68 2.71 -10.14
CA VAL A 173 -4.11 2.01 -8.99
C VAL A 173 -4.77 2.55 -7.72
N LYS A 174 -5.53 1.71 -7.02
CA LYS A 174 -6.34 2.16 -5.86
C LYS A 174 -5.60 2.21 -4.54
N ARG A 175 -4.48 1.51 -4.40
CA ARG A 175 -3.68 1.48 -3.17
C ARG A 175 -2.21 1.65 -3.49
N MET A 176 -1.62 2.67 -2.90
CA MET A 176 -0.18 2.87 -2.91
C MET A 176 0.30 3.33 -1.54
N THR A 177 1.41 2.76 -1.10
CA THR A 177 2.13 3.23 0.08
C THR A 177 3.13 4.30 -0.35
N PHE A 178 3.09 5.49 0.23
CA PHE A 178 3.97 6.61 -0.17
C PHE A 178 5.45 6.31 0.02
N LYS A 179 5.79 5.62 1.11
CA LYS A 179 7.16 5.25 1.46
C LYS A 179 7.19 3.79 1.89
N ARG A 180 7.84 2.96 1.09
CA ARG A 180 8.24 1.60 1.43
C ARG A 180 9.57 1.31 0.74
N PRO A 181 10.50 0.59 1.39
CA PRO A 181 11.72 0.15 0.73
C PRO A 181 11.34 -0.77 -0.43
N ARG A 182 12.15 -0.72 -1.48
CA ARG A 182 12.15 -1.73 -2.53
C ARG A 182 12.91 -2.96 -2.04
N MET A 183 12.71 -4.07 -2.73
CA MET A 183 13.42 -5.30 -2.40
C MET A 183 14.94 -5.13 -2.44
N GLU A 184 15.45 -4.34 -3.39
CA GLU A 184 16.89 -4.10 -3.58
C GLU A 184 17.50 -3.23 -2.47
N GLU A 185 16.67 -2.60 -1.65
CA GLU A 185 17.10 -1.77 -0.52
C GLU A 185 17.18 -2.55 0.80
N LEU A 186 16.78 -3.83 0.79
CA LEU A 186 16.89 -4.73 1.95
C LEU A 186 18.28 -5.37 2.03
N SER A 187 18.74 -5.65 3.25
CA SER A 187 19.93 -6.47 3.45
C SER A 187 19.66 -7.91 2.98
N GLU A 188 20.71 -8.57 2.50
CA GLU A 188 20.64 -9.98 2.09
C GLU A 188 20.16 -10.88 3.24
N GLU A 189 20.64 -10.64 4.46
CA GLU A 189 20.22 -11.36 5.67
C GLU A 189 18.70 -11.28 5.91
N LEU A 190 18.13 -10.07 5.77
CA LEU A 190 16.70 -9.86 5.97
C LEU A 190 15.88 -10.50 4.85
N THR A 191 16.32 -10.36 3.59
CA THR A 191 15.71 -11.03 2.44
C THR A 191 15.69 -12.55 2.62
N ASN A 192 16.82 -13.15 3.01
CA ASN A 192 16.93 -14.59 3.25
C ASN A 192 16.06 -15.04 4.43
N SER A 193 15.96 -14.22 5.49
CA SER A 193 15.07 -14.51 6.62
C SER A 193 13.60 -14.50 6.21
N ILE A 194 13.18 -13.53 5.39
CA ILE A 194 11.81 -13.48 4.85
C ILE A 194 11.50 -14.73 4.04
N LEU A 195 12.38 -15.12 3.11
CA LEU A 195 12.19 -16.32 2.28
C LEU A 195 12.16 -17.60 3.12
N ARG A 196 13.07 -17.75 4.08
CA ARG A 196 13.10 -18.91 4.99
C ARG A 196 11.81 -19.04 5.80
N PHE A 197 11.29 -17.94 6.35
CA PHE A 197 10.06 -17.95 7.13
C PHE A 197 8.80 -18.07 6.27
N ASN A 198 8.89 -17.76 4.98
CA ASN A 198 7.80 -17.86 4.02
C ASN A 198 8.07 -18.92 2.95
N SER A 199 8.74 -20.02 3.33
CA SER A 199 9.20 -21.04 2.38
C SER A 199 8.07 -21.71 1.59
N LEU A 200 6.89 -21.90 2.20
CA LEU A 200 5.73 -22.48 1.51
C LEU A 200 5.10 -21.47 0.54
N ASP A 201 5.07 -20.19 0.92
CA ASP A 201 4.62 -19.12 0.02
C ASP A 201 5.59 -18.95 -1.17
N ASP A 202 6.89 -19.10 -0.92
CA ASP A 202 7.94 -19.03 -1.95
C ASP A 202 7.85 -20.20 -2.93
N GLU A 203 7.69 -21.42 -2.43
CA GLU A 203 7.47 -22.60 -3.27
C GLU A 203 6.19 -22.47 -4.11
N LEU A 204 5.08 -22.01 -3.51
CA LEU A 204 3.84 -21.74 -4.23
C LEU A 204 4.03 -20.67 -5.32
N TYR A 205 4.72 -19.58 -4.99
CA TYR A 205 4.98 -18.48 -5.91
C TYR A 205 5.82 -18.96 -7.10
N ASN A 206 6.92 -19.66 -6.86
CA ASN A 206 7.80 -20.16 -7.91
C ASN A 206 7.09 -21.16 -8.83
N TYR A 207 6.31 -22.09 -8.26
CA TYR A 207 5.48 -23.00 -9.05
C TYR A 207 4.51 -22.26 -9.98
N CYS A 208 3.82 -21.24 -9.47
CA CYS A 208 2.88 -20.46 -10.29
C CYS A 208 3.59 -19.55 -11.30
N LEU A 209 4.77 -19.02 -10.93
CA LEU A 209 5.59 -18.17 -11.78
C LEU A 209 6.12 -18.94 -12.99
N GLU A 210 6.55 -20.19 -12.81
CA GLU A 210 6.97 -21.07 -13.91
C GLU A 210 5.82 -21.29 -14.91
N LYS A 211 4.63 -21.65 -14.41
CA LYS A 211 3.41 -21.78 -15.23
C LYS A 211 3.05 -20.48 -15.96
N PHE A 212 3.16 -19.34 -15.29
CA PHE A 212 2.91 -18.03 -15.89
C PHE A 212 3.93 -17.72 -17.00
N ASN A 213 5.23 -17.93 -16.73
CA ASN A 213 6.31 -17.69 -17.68
C ASN A 213 6.19 -18.54 -18.94
N ALA A 214 5.68 -19.77 -18.84
CA ALA A 214 5.40 -20.62 -19.99
C ALA A 214 4.37 -20.00 -20.96
N LYS A 215 3.42 -19.20 -20.46
CA LYS A 215 2.41 -18.49 -21.27
C LYS A 215 2.81 -17.05 -21.60
N LYS A 216 3.80 -16.48 -20.90
CA LYS A 216 4.12 -15.04 -20.87
C LYS A 216 4.38 -14.41 -22.23
N ASN A 217 5.02 -15.11 -23.16
CA ASN A 217 5.35 -14.58 -24.49
C ASN A 217 4.10 -14.33 -25.36
N ALA A 218 3.01 -15.03 -25.08
CA ALA A 218 1.75 -14.80 -25.77
C ALA A 218 0.96 -13.62 -25.18
N LEU A 219 1.36 -13.08 -24.03
CA LEU A 219 0.62 -12.03 -23.31
C LEU A 219 1.12 -10.63 -23.65
N SER A 220 0.22 -9.66 -23.73
CA SER A 220 0.56 -8.27 -24.03
C SER A 220 0.06 -7.29 -22.97
N ALA A 221 1.00 -6.62 -22.29
CA ALA A 221 0.69 -5.53 -21.37
C ALA A 221 0.39 -4.20 -22.09
N ALA A 222 0.70 -4.08 -23.39
CA ALA A 222 0.66 -2.81 -24.13
C ALA A 222 -0.75 -2.21 -24.26
N LYS A 223 -1.79 -3.02 -24.04
CA LYS A 223 -3.18 -2.59 -24.06
C LYS A 223 -3.54 -1.71 -22.86
N PHE A 224 -2.86 -1.85 -21.73
CA PHE A 224 -3.24 -1.22 -20.47
C PHE A 224 -2.38 0.00 -20.15
N LYS A 225 -3.03 1.07 -19.66
CA LYS A 225 -2.38 2.25 -19.08
C LYS A 225 -2.70 2.30 -17.59
N PHE A 226 -1.68 2.27 -16.75
CA PHE A 226 -1.84 2.34 -15.30
C PHE A 226 -1.72 3.78 -14.82
N ASP A 227 -2.76 4.27 -14.15
CA ASP A 227 -2.71 5.55 -13.43
C ASP A 227 -2.22 5.27 -12.01
N ALA A 228 -0.90 5.31 -11.83
CA ALA A 228 -0.21 5.10 -10.56
C ALA A 228 0.21 6.44 -9.92
N ASN A 229 -0.55 7.51 -10.16
CA ASN A 229 -0.20 8.81 -9.63
C ASN A 229 -0.34 8.85 -8.09
N LYS A 230 0.79 8.98 -7.39
CA LYS A 230 0.84 9.04 -5.92
C LYS A 230 -0.01 10.13 -5.30
N TYR A 231 -0.23 11.21 -6.03
CA TYR A 231 -1.06 12.31 -5.55
C TYR A 231 -2.55 11.94 -5.46
N ASN A 232 -3.03 10.93 -6.20
CA ASN A 232 -4.40 10.43 -6.07
C ASN A 232 -4.67 9.84 -4.66
N HIS A 233 -3.62 9.46 -3.93
CA HIS A 233 -3.73 8.87 -2.59
C HIS A 233 -3.52 9.87 -1.45
N VAL A 234 -3.06 11.09 -1.72
CA VAL A 234 -2.74 12.09 -0.69
C VAL A 234 -3.99 12.52 0.05
N LEU A 235 -5.04 12.91 -0.67
CA LEU A 235 -6.33 13.31 -0.09
C LEU A 235 -6.93 12.26 0.84
N PRO A 236 -7.16 10.99 0.39
CA PRO A 236 -7.74 9.99 1.26
C PRO A 236 -6.83 9.63 2.45
N TYR A 237 -5.51 9.78 2.33
CA TYR A 237 -4.61 9.60 3.46
C TYR A 237 -4.74 10.73 4.49
N MET A 238 -4.59 11.98 4.04
CA MET A 238 -4.64 13.17 4.90
C MET A 238 -5.99 13.32 5.60
N ALA A 239 -7.08 12.87 4.99
CA ALA A 239 -8.40 12.85 5.62
C ALA A 239 -8.49 11.94 6.86
N ASN A 240 -7.58 10.97 7.00
CA ASN A 240 -7.62 9.97 8.08
C ASN A 240 -6.40 10.02 9.00
N TYR A 241 -5.26 10.53 8.53
CA TYR A 241 -3.97 10.48 9.23
C TYR A 241 -3.19 11.79 9.06
N PRO A 242 -2.41 12.25 10.06
CA PRO A 242 -1.45 13.33 9.90
C PRO A 242 -0.48 13.04 8.76
N PHE A 243 -0.28 14.00 7.86
CA PHE A 243 0.47 13.72 6.65
C PHE A 243 1.93 13.29 6.90
N PHE A 244 2.59 13.79 7.94
CA PHE A 244 3.95 13.33 8.29
C PHE A 244 4.02 11.91 8.86
N GLU A 245 2.90 11.30 9.23
CA GLU A 245 2.91 9.99 9.90
C GLU A 245 3.53 8.88 9.04
N PHE A 246 3.44 8.96 7.70
CA PHE A 246 4.04 7.96 6.81
C PHE A 246 5.57 8.01 6.73
N CYS A 247 6.17 9.17 7.06
CA CYS A 247 7.60 9.41 6.85
C CYS A 247 8.39 9.83 8.10
N MET A 248 7.75 10.27 9.18
CA MET A 248 8.38 10.73 10.42
C MET A 248 8.45 9.62 11.48
N GLU A 249 9.65 9.39 12.01
CA GLU A 249 9.93 8.38 13.04
C GLU A 249 9.65 8.90 14.45
N ASN A 250 9.84 10.20 14.71
CA ASN A 250 9.59 10.83 16.01
C ASN A 250 8.09 10.93 16.34
N LYS A 251 7.55 9.85 16.92
CA LYS A 251 6.13 9.76 17.32
C LYS A 251 5.74 10.74 18.42
N GLU A 252 6.67 11.13 19.27
CA GLU A 252 6.40 12.14 20.30
C GLU A 252 6.10 13.50 19.68
N TYR A 253 6.87 13.90 18.68
CA TYR A 253 6.68 15.17 17.97
C TYR A 253 5.34 15.20 17.24
N LEU A 254 4.98 14.10 16.56
CA LEU A 254 3.66 13.94 15.93
C LEU A 254 2.53 14.07 16.95
N ARG A 255 2.64 13.36 18.09
CA ARG A 255 1.61 13.39 19.14
C ARG A 255 1.42 14.78 19.73
N LYS A 256 2.52 15.51 19.99
CA LYS A 256 2.45 16.86 20.55
C LYS A 256 1.88 17.89 19.57
N ASN A 257 2.04 17.67 18.27
CA ASN A 257 1.57 18.57 17.21
C ASN A 257 0.33 18.06 16.47
N ILE A 258 -0.36 17.05 17.00
CA ILE A 258 -1.50 16.41 16.33
C ILE A 258 -2.63 17.41 16.02
N GLY A 259 -2.90 18.33 16.95
CA GLY A 259 -3.91 19.38 16.79
C GLY A 259 -3.58 20.32 15.63
N TYR A 260 -2.30 20.73 15.52
CA TYR A 260 -1.81 21.54 14.41
C TYR A 260 -1.96 20.82 13.07
N PHE A 261 -1.49 19.58 12.96
CA PHE A 261 -1.52 18.84 11.68
C PHE A 261 -2.95 18.59 11.20
N LYS A 262 -3.86 18.28 12.12
CA LYS A 262 -5.28 18.12 11.81
C LYS A 262 -5.89 19.42 11.33
N ALA A 263 -5.71 20.52 12.07
CA ALA A 263 -6.25 21.83 11.71
C ALA A 263 -5.73 22.33 10.36
N LEU A 264 -4.43 22.21 10.10
CA LEU A 264 -3.83 22.53 8.80
C LEU A 264 -4.48 21.72 7.67
N THR A 265 -4.58 20.41 7.87
CA THR A 265 -5.15 19.50 6.86
C THR A 265 -6.61 19.83 6.58
N ASP A 266 -7.42 20.00 7.62
CA ASP A 266 -8.83 20.33 7.52
C ASP A 266 -9.03 21.69 6.82
N TYR A 267 -8.20 22.69 7.13
CA TYR A 267 -8.24 23.98 6.46
C TYR A 267 -7.92 23.87 4.96
N LEU A 268 -6.83 23.19 4.60
CA LEU A 268 -6.44 23.02 3.19
C LEU A 268 -7.49 22.24 2.37
N ILE A 269 -8.09 21.21 2.95
CA ILE A 269 -9.08 20.36 2.25
C ILE A 269 -10.45 21.01 2.21
N TYR A 270 -10.99 21.44 3.36
CA TYR A 270 -12.40 21.82 3.48
C TYR A 270 -12.63 23.32 3.31
N VAL A 271 -11.71 24.16 3.79
CA VAL A 271 -11.83 25.62 3.67
C VAL A 271 -11.29 26.10 2.33
N MET A 272 -10.05 25.72 1.99
CA MET A 272 -9.43 26.10 0.72
C MET A 272 -9.88 25.23 -0.47
N LYS A 273 -10.63 24.14 -0.22
CA LYS A 273 -11.19 23.25 -1.24
C LYS A 273 -10.13 22.68 -2.20
N ILE A 274 -8.92 22.38 -1.69
CA ILE A 274 -7.86 21.79 -2.51
C ILE A 274 -8.16 20.31 -2.71
N ASN A 275 -8.53 19.94 -3.94
CA ASN A 275 -8.86 18.57 -4.36
C ASN A 275 -7.80 17.94 -5.28
N ASP A 276 -6.68 18.61 -5.49
CA ASP A 276 -5.51 18.07 -6.19
C ASP A 276 -4.44 17.68 -5.16
N GLY A 277 -4.07 16.40 -5.12
CA GLY A 277 -3.14 15.90 -4.12
C GLY A 277 -1.73 16.50 -4.21
N ARG A 278 -1.27 16.89 -5.40
CA ARG A 278 0.05 17.51 -5.59
C ARG A 278 0.06 18.92 -5.02
N LYS A 279 -0.97 19.71 -5.34
CA LYS A 279 -1.21 21.05 -4.79
C LYS A 279 -1.39 21.00 -3.28
N LEU A 280 -2.13 20.02 -2.77
CA LEU A 280 -2.34 19.80 -1.34
C LEU A 280 -1.01 19.53 -0.61
N THR A 281 -0.19 18.61 -1.12
CA THR A 281 1.13 18.34 -0.54
C THR A 281 2.04 19.57 -0.53
N ARG A 282 2.07 20.34 -1.63
CA ARG A 282 2.90 21.54 -1.68
C ARG A 282 2.43 22.61 -0.68
N ALA A 283 1.12 22.85 -0.61
CA ALA A 283 0.54 23.81 0.34
C ALA A 283 0.80 23.38 1.80
N PHE A 284 0.69 22.08 2.09
CA PHE A 284 1.03 21.52 3.39
C PHE A 284 2.50 21.78 3.75
N ASN A 285 3.44 21.44 2.86
CA ASN A 285 4.89 21.60 3.12
C ASN A 285 5.27 23.07 3.33
N ALA A 286 4.79 23.97 2.45
CA ALA A 286 5.06 25.40 2.53
C ALA A 286 4.49 26.01 3.82
N THR A 287 3.22 25.70 4.13
CA THR A 287 2.57 26.18 5.34
C THR A 287 3.24 25.65 6.61
N TYR A 288 3.66 24.38 6.63
CA TYR A 288 4.40 23.81 7.75
C TYR A 288 5.74 24.53 7.95
N LEU A 289 6.50 24.76 6.89
CA LEU A 289 7.76 25.52 6.97
C LEU A 289 7.52 26.94 7.50
N ASN A 290 6.50 27.64 7.01
CA ASN A 290 6.17 28.99 7.46
C ASN A 290 5.69 29.02 8.93
N SER A 291 4.94 27.99 9.35
CA SER A 291 4.53 27.83 10.75
C SER A 291 5.73 27.63 11.67
N ILE A 292 6.71 26.80 11.26
CA ILE A 292 7.96 26.61 12.00
C ILE A 292 8.77 27.92 12.06
N LYS A 293 8.86 28.65 10.95
CA LYS A 293 9.53 29.96 10.89
C LYS A 293 8.93 30.94 11.90
N ASN A 294 7.60 31.00 11.98
CA ASN A 294 6.89 31.89 12.89
C ASN A 294 7.03 31.46 14.35
N HIS A 295 6.94 30.16 14.62
CA HIS A 295 6.97 29.63 15.98
C HIS A 295 8.40 29.55 16.57
N PHE A 296 9.40 29.36 15.72
CA PHE A 296 10.81 29.23 16.10
C PHE A 296 11.74 30.11 15.22
N PRO A 297 11.56 31.43 15.24
CA PRO A 297 12.26 32.34 14.34
C PRO A 297 13.77 32.31 14.56
N GLY A 298 14.54 32.21 13.47
CA GLY A 298 16.01 32.21 13.51
C GLY A 298 16.64 30.98 14.20
N SER A 299 15.85 29.97 14.56
CA SER A 299 16.36 28.79 15.25
C SER A 299 17.15 27.86 14.31
N SER A 300 18.04 27.06 14.91
CA SER A 300 18.70 25.95 14.22
C SER A 300 17.70 24.89 13.74
N PHE A 301 16.58 24.73 14.47
CA PHE A 301 15.49 23.83 14.08
C PHE A 301 14.82 24.27 12.76
N TYR A 302 14.41 25.54 12.67
CA TYR A 302 13.89 26.11 11.43
C TYR A 302 14.89 25.99 10.29
N SER A 303 16.16 26.32 10.54
CA SER A 303 17.22 26.26 9.52
C SER A 303 17.43 24.83 8.98
N SER A 304 17.34 23.82 9.84
CA SER A 304 17.43 22.40 9.45
C SER A 304 16.28 22.00 8.52
N ILE A 305 15.04 22.39 8.86
CA ILE A 305 13.86 22.05 8.06
C ILE A 305 13.83 22.83 6.75
N LEU A 306 14.22 24.11 6.76
CA LEU A 306 14.38 24.93 5.56
C LEU A 306 15.41 24.33 4.59
N GLY A 307 16.56 23.88 5.11
CA GLY A 307 17.57 23.20 4.32
C GLY A 307 17.00 21.98 3.59
N ALA A 308 16.27 21.12 4.31
CA ALA A 308 15.64 19.94 3.73
C ALA A 308 14.46 20.24 2.80
N TYR A 309 13.70 21.32 3.06
CA TYR A 309 12.64 21.77 2.15
C TYR A 309 13.22 22.14 0.77
N ASN A 310 14.43 22.71 0.74
CA ASN A 310 15.07 23.16 -0.49
C ASN A 310 15.82 22.07 -1.28
N THR A 311 16.03 20.87 -0.70
CA THR A 311 16.79 19.79 -1.38
C THR A 311 15.97 19.04 -2.42
N GLU A 312 14.64 19.02 -2.29
CA GLU A 312 13.75 18.21 -3.11
C GLU A 312 12.74 19.06 -3.87
N LYS A 313 12.57 18.78 -5.17
CA LYS A 313 11.57 19.46 -6.00
C LYS A 313 10.23 18.73 -6.03
N GLU A 314 10.25 17.41 -5.86
CA GLU A 314 9.03 16.60 -5.84
C GLU A 314 8.34 16.73 -4.48
N PRO A 315 7.09 17.21 -4.41
CA PRO A 315 6.44 17.58 -3.15
C PRO A 315 6.42 16.47 -2.08
N ILE A 316 6.14 15.22 -2.45
CA ILE A 316 6.17 14.10 -1.49
C ILE A 316 7.59 13.80 -0.98
N ASN A 317 8.61 13.94 -1.83
CA ASN A 317 10.01 13.75 -1.40
C ASN A 317 10.44 14.88 -0.47
N GLN A 318 9.98 16.11 -0.75
CA GLN A 318 10.17 17.25 0.13
C GLN A 318 9.54 17.01 1.51
N THR A 319 8.33 16.46 1.58
CA THR A 319 7.69 16.06 2.85
C THR A 319 8.56 15.05 3.62
N ASP A 320 9.12 14.05 2.93
CA ASP A 320 10.03 13.07 3.53
C ASP A 320 11.34 13.70 4.04
N ALA A 321 11.95 14.59 3.25
CA ALA A 321 13.16 15.30 3.63
C ALA A 321 12.94 16.17 4.88
N MET A 322 11.82 16.89 4.94
CA MET A 322 11.45 17.68 6.11
C MET A 322 11.22 16.82 7.35
N ALA A 323 10.54 15.67 7.21
CA ALA A 323 10.34 14.73 8.32
C ALA A 323 11.67 14.18 8.85
N LYS A 324 12.56 13.75 7.95
CA LYS A 324 13.93 13.31 8.31
C LYS A 324 14.72 14.41 9.00
N ALA A 325 14.58 15.66 8.57
CA ALA A 325 15.24 16.79 9.21
C ALA A 325 14.77 16.97 10.66
N VAL A 326 13.46 16.82 10.92
CA VAL A 326 12.91 16.81 12.28
C VAL A 326 13.52 15.66 13.10
N ASP A 327 13.48 14.44 12.57
CA ASP A 327 14.00 13.24 13.26
C ASP A 327 15.49 13.40 13.61
N VAL A 328 16.33 13.75 12.63
CA VAL A 328 17.77 13.96 12.81
C VAL A 328 18.05 15.10 13.79
N PHE A 329 17.28 16.18 13.74
CA PHE A 329 17.47 17.31 14.65
C PHE A 329 17.28 16.88 16.11
N PHE A 330 16.20 16.17 16.42
CA PHE A 330 15.92 15.72 17.78
C PHE A 330 16.89 14.63 18.26
N LEU A 331 17.37 13.76 17.35
CA LEU A 331 18.42 12.78 17.66
C LEU A 331 19.75 13.45 18.02
N LYS A 332 20.15 14.50 17.28
CA LYS A 332 21.44 15.18 17.49
C LYS A 332 21.40 16.19 18.65
N ASN A 333 20.24 16.75 18.98
CA ASN A 333 20.09 17.82 19.97
C ASN A 333 19.11 17.44 21.10
N PRO A 334 19.36 16.35 21.86
CA PRO A 334 18.42 15.86 22.86
C PRO A 334 18.18 16.87 24.00
N LYS A 335 19.16 17.71 24.33
CA LYS A 335 19.03 18.74 25.39
C LYS A 335 18.22 19.96 24.93
N ASP A 336 18.31 20.34 23.66
CA ASP A 336 17.55 21.45 23.11
C ASP A 336 16.12 21.06 22.74
N SER A 337 15.83 19.76 22.71
CA SER A 337 14.53 19.20 22.34
C SER A 337 13.37 19.80 23.14
N ALA A 338 13.57 20.10 24.43
CA ALA A 338 12.56 20.70 25.29
C ALA A 338 12.06 22.06 24.76
N ASN A 339 12.90 22.82 24.07
CA ASN A 339 12.54 24.12 23.51
C ASN A 339 11.68 24.00 22.25
N TYR A 340 11.82 22.89 21.50
CA TYR A 340 11.18 22.67 20.19
C TYR A 340 10.04 21.64 20.22
N PHE A 341 9.81 20.99 21.36
CA PHE A 341 8.64 20.14 21.59
C PHE A 341 7.37 20.91 22.01
N LYS A 342 7.37 22.24 21.92
CA LYS A 342 6.18 23.05 22.20
C LYS A 342 5.12 22.78 21.12
N PRO A 343 3.87 22.44 21.49
CA PRO A 343 2.78 22.28 20.53
C PRO A 343 2.59 23.56 19.72
N MET A 344 2.62 23.43 18.40
CA MET A 344 2.24 24.52 17.51
C MET A 344 0.72 24.69 17.51
N LEU A 345 0.27 25.93 17.28
CA LEU A 345 -1.11 26.26 16.99
C LEU A 345 -1.23 26.59 15.51
N PHE A 346 -2.32 26.14 14.89
CA PHE A 346 -2.62 26.49 13.51
C PHE A 346 -3.07 27.95 13.42
N ASP A 347 -2.56 28.66 12.43
CA ASP A 347 -2.90 30.05 12.11
C ASP A 347 -3.11 30.16 10.60
N GLU A 348 -4.30 30.57 10.19
CA GLU A 348 -4.68 30.71 8.77
C GLU A 348 -3.84 31.76 8.05
N LEU A 349 -3.31 32.76 8.77
CA LEU A 349 -2.45 33.80 8.21
C LEU A 349 -1.08 33.28 7.79
N LEU A 350 -0.68 32.11 8.30
CA LEU A 350 0.58 31.45 7.97
C LEU A 350 0.44 30.48 6.79
N VAL A 351 -0.76 30.30 6.25
CA VAL A 351 -1.01 29.39 5.13
C VAL A 351 -0.34 29.92 3.87
N GLU A 352 0.57 29.11 3.32
CA GLU A 352 1.28 29.44 2.09
C GLU A 352 0.78 28.59 0.92
N MET A 353 0.31 29.27 -0.12
CA MET A 353 0.03 28.65 -1.40
C MET A 353 1.27 28.72 -2.30
N PRO A 354 1.77 27.57 -2.78
CA PRO A 354 2.92 27.56 -3.68
C PRO A 354 2.54 28.28 -4.98
N LYS A 355 3.44 29.16 -5.45
CA LYS A 355 3.29 29.77 -6.79
C LYS A 355 3.28 28.66 -7.83
N MET A 356 2.28 28.63 -8.72
CA MET A 356 2.25 27.66 -9.82
C MET A 356 3.48 27.86 -10.71
N GLU A 357 4.20 26.78 -11.02
CA GLU A 357 5.26 26.85 -12.02
C GLU A 357 4.63 27.17 -13.40
N ILE A 358 5.26 28.05 -14.17
CA ILE A 358 4.78 28.48 -15.50
C ILE A 358 4.46 27.29 -16.39
N LYS A 359 5.24 26.20 -16.28
CA LYS A 359 5.03 24.95 -17.04
C LYS A 359 3.69 24.25 -16.73
N GLU A 360 3.20 24.35 -15.49
CA GLU A 360 1.91 23.79 -15.06
C GLU A 360 0.72 24.63 -15.53
N ILE A 361 0.90 25.96 -15.61
CA ILE A 361 -0.06 26.87 -16.22
C ILE A 361 -0.26 26.49 -17.69
N PHE A 362 0.83 26.33 -18.44
CA PHE A 362 0.76 25.88 -19.84
C PHE A 362 0.04 24.53 -19.99
N ASN A 363 0.35 23.52 -19.18
CA ASN A 363 -0.34 22.23 -19.28
C ASN A 363 -1.84 22.29 -18.94
N GLN A 364 -2.27 23.14 -18.00
CA GLN A 364 -3.69 23.35 -17.72
C GLN A 364 -4.44 24.06 -18.86
N PHE A 365 -3.77 24.97 -19.58
CA PHE A 365 -4.38 25.65 -20.73
C PHE A 365 -4.42 24.78 -22.00
N PHE A 366 -3.48 23.85 -22.18
CA PHE A 366 -3.43 22.99 -23.38
C PHE A 366 -4.15 21.64 -23.25
N LEU A 367 -4.52 21.20 -22.04
CA LEU A 367 -5.39 20.03 -21.81
C LEU A 367 -6.89 20.36 -21.78
N LYS A 368 -7.26 21.63 -21.96
CA LYS A 368 -8.63 22.08 -22.23
C LYS A 368 -8.78 22.52 -23.68
N LYS A 369 -8.73 21.58 -24.61
CA LYS A 369 -9.47 21.69 -25.88
C LYS A 369 -10.24 20.39 -26.08
N PRO A 370 -11.50 20.49 -26.56
CA PRO A 370 -12.48 19.40 -26.54
C PRO A 370 -12.04 18.16 -27.31
#